data_AF-A0A7V0Z5F1-F1
#
_entry.id   AF-A0A7V0Z5F1-F1
#
_cell.length_a   1.000
_cell.length_b   1.000
_cell.length_c   1.000
_cell.angle_alpha   90.00
_cell.angle_beta   90.00
_cell.angle_gamma   90.00
#
_symmetry.space_group_name_H-M   'P 1'
#
loop_
_entity.id
_entity.type
_entity.pdbx_description
1 polymer ?
#
loop_
_entity_poly.entity_id
_entity_poly.type
_entity_poly.pdbx_seq_one_letter_code
_entity_poly.pdbx_strand_id
1 'polypeptide(L)'
;MISLAGSVYDTFKVTLSELSTYKYKALVFESPYSDFLNPKKIKPYSANYIAEILSDIAVRFSEIQIVFCDNRKFAQEWLYRWFLRINAE
;
A
#
# COMPACT_ATOMS: atom_id res chain seq x y z
N MET A 1 -25.81 -6.77 6.58
CA MET A 1 -24.97 -5.81 5.84
C MET A 1 -23.53 -5.91 6.35
N ILE A 2 -22.98 -7.12 6.30
CA ILE A 2 -21.60 -7.47 6.65
C ILE A 2 -20.99 -7.95 5.33
N SER A 3 -19.72 -7.59 5.05
CA SER A 3 -18.87 -8.19 4.00
C SER A 3 -18.81 -7.55 2.60
N LEU A 4 -18.80 -6.22 2.45
CA LEU A 4 -18.05 -5.61 1.33
C LEU A 4 -16.62 -5.21 1.75
N ALA A 5 -16.42 -4.84 3.01
CA ALA A 5 -15.12 -4.46 3.54
C ALA A 5 -14.15 -5.65 3.66
N GLY A 6 -14.66 -6.81 4.07
CA GLY A 6 -13.88 -8.05 4.15
C GLY A 6 -13.42 -8.53 2.78
N SER A 7 -14.31 -8.53 1.78
CA SER A 7 -13.97 -8.97 0.43
C SER A 7 -12.91 -8.08 -0.25
N VAL A 8 -12.94 -6.76 -0.03
CA VAL A 8 -11.92 -5.86 -0.57
C VAL A 8 -10.56 -6.12 0.08
N TYR A 9 -10.50 -6.28 1.41
CA TYR A 9 -9.23 -6.56 2.08
C TYR A 9 -8.69 -7.95 1.71
N ASP A 10 -9.55 -8.96 1.62
CA ASP A 10 -9.17 -10.29 1.17
C ASP A 10 -8.64 -10.29 -0.26
N THR A 11 -9.28 -9.56 -1.17
CA THR A 11 -8.80 -9.37 -2.54
C THR A 11 -7.44 -8.68 -2.56
N PHE A 12 -7.26 -7.64 -1.74
CA PHE A 12 -5.98 -6.93 -1.67
C PHE A 12 -4.85 -7.83 -1.18
N LYS A 13 -5.10 -8.71 -0.21
CA LYS A 13 -4.12 -9.71 0.24
C LYS A 13 -3.74 -10.69 -0.86
N VAL A 14 -4.66 -11.10 -1.73
CA VAL A 14 -4.34 -11.94 -2.88
C VAL A 14 -3.39 -11.21 -3.83
N THR A 15 -3.68 -9.95 -4.17
CA THR A 15 -2.78 -9.12 -5.00
C THR A 15 -1.40 -8.94 -4.38
N LEU A 16 -1.32 -8.70 -3.06
CA LEU A 16 -0.03 -8.62 -2.37
C LEU A 16 0.71 -9.97 -2.35
N SER A 17 -0.02 -11.08 -2.25
CA SER A 17 0.57 -12.42 -2.33
C SER A 17 1.16 -12.68 -3.72
N GLU A 18 0.49 -12.28 -4.79
CA GLU A 18 1.04 -12.34 -6.15
C GLU A 18 2.28 -11.44 -6.27
N LEU A 19 2.22 -10.20 -5.78
CA LEU A 19 3.34 -9.27 -5.76
C LEU A 19 4.56 -9.82 -4.98
N SER A 20 4.33 -10.61 -3.92
CA SER A 20 5.39 -11.22 -3.12
C SER A 20 6.27 -12.19 -3.91
N THR A 21 5.79 -12.72 -5.04
CA THR A 21 6.53 -13.69 -5.88
C THR A 21 7.66 -13.06 -6.70
N TYR A 22 7.66 -11.74 -6.87
CA TYR A 22 8.68 -11.03 -7.64
C TYR A 22 9.94 -10.77 -6.79
N LYS A 23 11.10 -10.71 -7.46
CA LYS A 23 12.41 -10.41 -6.83
C LYS A 23 12.41 -9.01 -6.21
N TYR A 24 11.98 -8.01 -6.98
CA TYR A 24 11.81 -6.64 -6.52
C TYR A 24 10.32 -6.33 -6.44
N LYS A 25 9.87 -5.87 -5.28
CA LYS A 25 8.46 -5.75 -4.94
C LYS A 25 8.23 -4.56 -4.03
N ALA A 26 7.34 -3.69 -4.45
CA ALA A 26 7.01 -2.46 -3.72
C ALA A 26 5.53 -2.11 -3.89
N LEU A 27 4.94 -1.57 -2.83
CA LEU A 27 3.62 -0.95 -2.81
C LEU A 27 3.80 0.54 -2.53
N VAL A 28 3.37 1.38 -3.46
CA VAL A 28 3.53 2.83 -3.36
C VAL A 28 2.17 3.50 -3.25
N PHE A 29 1.95 4.24 -2.17
CA PHE A 29 0.77 5.07 -1.97
C PHE A 29 1.05 6.50 -2.44
N GLU A 30 0.18 7.04 -3.29
CA GLU A 30 0.22 8.45 -3.73
C GLU A 30 -0.34 9.42 -2.67
N SER A 31 -0.19 9.10 -1.39
CA SER A 31 -0.67 9.90 -0.26
C SER A 31 0.16 9.62 1.00
N PRO A 32 0.40 10.63 1.86
CA PRO A 32 1.17 10.43 3.08
C PRO A 32 0.37 9.58 4.08
N TYR A 33 1.07 8.84 4.95
CA TYR A 33 0.41 7.98 5.96
C TYR A 33 -0.64 8.71 6.81
N SER A 34 -0.41 10.00 7.12
CA SER A 34 -1.33 10.84 7.89
C SER A 34 -2.73 10.97 7.26
N ASP A 35 -2.84 10.86 5.93
CA ASP A 35 -4.12 10.94 5.25
C ASP A 35 -4.98 9.71 5.53
N PHE A 36 -4.36 8.55 5.73
CA PHE A 36 -5.03 7.31 6.11
C PHE A 36 -5.58 7.34 7.54
N LEU A 37 -5.08 8.25 8.36
CA LEU A 37 -5.57 8.52 9.71
C LEU A 37 -6.60 9.65 9.77
N ASN A 38 -6.94 10.28 8.64
CA ASN A 38 -7.86 11.40 8.59
C ASN A 38 -9.26 10.96 8.15
N PRO A 39 -10.27 10.95 9.05
CA PRO A 39 -11.65 10.53 8.71
C PRO A 39 -12.34 11.39 7.65
N LYS A 40 -11.82 12.59 7.36
CA LYS A 40 -12.34 13.44 6.27
C LYS A 40 -11.87 12.97 4.89
N LYS A 41 -10.71 12.33 4.81
CA LYS A 41 -10.09 11.85 3.56
C LYS A 41 -10.40 10.37 3.28
N ILE A 42 -10.55 9.57 4.34
CA ILE A 42 -10.82 8.14 4.24
C ILE A 42 -12.32 7.92 4.42
N LYS A 43 -13.01 7.65 3.30
CA LYS A 43 -14.40 7.19 3.24
C LYS A 43 -14.50 6.12 2.15
N PRO A 44 -15.30 5.06 2.31
CA PRO A 44 -16.32 4.83 3.35
C PRO A 44 -15.80 4.21 4.65
N TYR A 45 -14.51 3.89 4.75
CA TYR A 45 -13.92 3.17 5.89
C TYR A 45 -13.56 4.10 7.06
N SER A 46 -13.40 3.55 8.27
CA SER A 46 -12.89 4.31 9.40
C SER A 46 -11.37 4.38 9.38
N ALA A 47 -10.80 5.46 9.95
CA ALA A 47 -9.35 5.60 10.10
C ALA A 47 -8.74 4.44 10.91
N ASN A 48 -9.40 3.98 11.97
CA ASN A 48 -8.95 2.84 12.78
C ASN A 48 -8.89 1.55 11.94
N TYR A 49 -9.92 1.26 11.15
CA TYR A 49 -9.95 0.07 10.31
C TYR A 49 -8.83 0.09 9.26
N ILE A 50 -8.58 1.25 8.65
CA ILE A 50 -7.47 1.41 7.71
C ILE A 50 -6.12 1.28 8.42
N ALA A 51 -5.95 1.84 9.62
CA ALA A 51 -4.72 1.72 10.39
C ALA A 51 -4.42 0.25 10.75
N GLU A 52 -5.44 -0.51 11.16
CA GLU A 52 -5.35 -1.95 11.41
C GLU A 52 -4.90 -2.71 10.14
N ILE A 53 -5.54 -2.45 8.99
CA ILE A 53 -5.15 -3.03 7.71
C ILE A 53 -3.70 -2.69 7.36
N LEU A 54 -3.31 -1.42 7.46
CA LEU A 54 -1.94 -0.99 7.12
C LEU A 54 -0.90 -1.65 8.03
N SER A 55 -1.23 -1.87 9.31
CA SER A 55 -0.36 -2.60 10.24
C SER A 55 -0.28 -4.10 9.91
N ASP A 56 -1.42 -4.73 9.59
CA ASP A 56 -1.47 -6.16 9.24
C ASP A 56 -0.67 -6.43 7.96
N ILE A 57 -0.83 -5.62 6.91
CA ILE A 57 -0.05 -5.80 5.68
C ILE A 57 1.45 -5.56 5.88
N ALA A 58 1.84 -4.58 6.72
CA ALA A 58 3.25 -4.27 6.95
C ALA A 58 3.97 -5.40 7.69
N VAL A 59 3.27 -6.10 8.59
CA VAL A 59 3.81 -7.26 9.29
C VAL A 59 3.76 -8.51 8.40
N ARG A 60 2.61 -8.76 7.76
CA ARG A 60 2.37 -9.98 6.98
C ARG A 60 3.18 -10.05 5.70
N PHE A 61 3.40 -8.92 5.03
CA PHE A 61 4.14 -8.81 3.78
C PHE A 61 5.41 -7.96 3.98
N SER A 62 6.17 -8.27 5.03
CA SER A 62 7.38 -7.54 5.43
C SER A 62 8.47 -7.47 4.34
N GLU A 63 8.41 -8.38 3.35
CA GLU A 63 9.27 -8.43 2.18
C GLU A 63 8.86 -7.47 1.06
N ILE A 64 7.66 -6.88 1.11
CA ILE A 64 7.20 -5.86 0.18
C ILE A 64 7.57 -4.49 0.73
N GLN A 65 8.29 -3.69 -0.06
CA GLN A 65 8.61 -2.33 0.33
C GLN A 65 7.36 -1.45 0.27
N ILE A 66 6.84 -1.03 1.42
CA ILE A 66 5.68 -0.12 1.51
C ILE A 66 6.18 1.33 1.59
N VAL A 67 5.76 2.17 0.65
CA VAL A 67 6.18 3.56 0.52
C VAL A 67 4.98 4.49 0.50
N PHE A 68 4.99 5.52 1.34
CA PHE A 68 4.00 6.58 1.33
C PHE A 68 4.62 7.84 0.74
N CYS A 69 4.08 8.31 -0.39
CA CYS A 69 4.49 9.53 -1.04
C CYS A 69 3.46 10.63 -0.79
N ASP A 70 3.85 11.90 -0.81
CA ASP A 70 2.89 12.99 -0.53
C ASP A 70 1.85 13.14 -1.66
N ASN A 71 2.25 12.90 -2.91
CA ASN A 71 1.37 12.98 -4.07
C ASN A 71 1.92 12.15 -5.25
N ARG A 72 1.14 12.11 -6.34
CA ARG A 72 1.47 11.40 -7.59
C ARG A 72 2.83 11.75 -8.18
N LYS A 73 3.22 13.02 -8.17
CA LYS A 73 4.51 13.47 -8.73
C LYS A 73 5.68 12.82 -7.98
N PHE A 74 5.60 12.78 -6.65
CA PHE A 74 6.63 12.14 -5.83
C PHE A 74 6.63 10.61 -5.97
N ALA A 75 5.45 9.99 -6.09
CA ALA A 75 5.35 8.54 -6.35
C ALA A 75 5.99 8.15 -7.69
N GLN A 76 5.75 8.92 -8.76
CA GLN A 76 6.36 8.70 -10.07
C GLN A 76 7.88 8.84 -10.04
N GLU A 77 8.38 9.88 -9.36
CA GLU A 77 9.82 10.09 -9.22
C GLU A 77 10.49 8.95 -8.45
N TRP A 78 9.85 8.48 -7.38
CA TRP A 78 10.32 7.32 -6.61
C TRP A 78 10.36 6.06 -7.48
N LEU A 79 9.27 5.78 -8.21
CA LEU A 79 9.17 4.62 -9.10
C LEU A 79 10.23 4.67 -10.21
N TYR A 80 10.41 5.82 -10.85
CA TYR A 80 11.42 6.01 -11.89
C TYR A 80 12.82 5.66 -11.38
N ARG A 81 13.21 6.21 -10.23
CA ARG A 81 14.53 5.94 -9.62
C ARG A 81 14.67 4.50 -9.16
N TRP A 82 13.61 3.90 -8.63
CA TRP A 82 13.59 2.51 -8.19
C TRP A 82 13.82 1.55 -9.37
N PHE A 83 13.08 1.73 -10.47
CA PHE A 83 13.28 0.93 -11.68
C PHE A 83 14.65 1.16 -12.34
N LEU A 84 15.17 2.39 -12.32
CA LEU A 84 16.54 2.65 -12.78
C LEU A 84 17.59 1.85 -11.99
N ARG A 85 17.41 1.69 -10.67
CA ARG A 85 18.33 0.91 -9.84
C ARG A 85 18.17 -0.59 -10.05
N ILE A 86 16.95 -1.09 -10.19
CA ILE A 86 16.69 -2.49 -10.54
C ILE A 86 17.36 -2.88 -11.85
N ASN A 87 17.25 -2.03 -12.88
CA ASN A 87 17.84 -2.31 -14.19
C ASN A 87 19.38 -2.21 -14.22
N ALA A 88 19.99 -1.76 -13.12
CA ALA A 88 21.44 -1.64 -12.99
C ALA A 88 22.08 -2.78 -12.17
N GLU A 89 21.27 -3.69 -11.61
CA GLU A 89 21.72 -4.95 -10.97
C GLU A 89 21.89 -6.09 -11.99
#